data_AF-A0A7Y9HY48-F1
#
_entry.id   AF-A0A7Y9HY48-F1
#
_cell.length_a   1.000
_cell.length_b   1.000
_cell.length_c   1.000
_cell.angle_alpha   90.00
_cell.angle_beta   90.00
_cell.angle_gamma   90.00
#
_symmetry.space_group_name_H-M   'P 1'
#
loop_
_entity.id
_entity.type
_entity.pdbx_description
1 polymer ?
#
loop_
_entity_poly.entity_id
_entity_poly.type
_entity_poly.pdbx_seq_one_letter_code
_entity_poly.pdbx_strand_id
1 'polypeptide(L)'
;MTSIIYSLLFVFIFTYWGDHGLGDEAYIPIGHDKTVNQIDGAENYLEKKSGEQLSIKDFAFDKDYLYTELQDDPKYNYAIWDLKTDQWRFYINQFDLEKAIGKTIAFEDFWIYYNNYWNGWRFWLLP
;
A
#
# COMPACT_ATOMS: atom_id res chain seq x y z
N MET A 1 33.45 -7.97 -10.07
CA MET A 1 32.49 -8.41 -9.03
C MET A 1 31.58 -7.27 -8.58
N THR A 2 32.14 -6.09 -8.27
CA THR A 2 31.38 -4.86 -7.94
C THR A 2 30.40 -4.42 -9.04
N SER A 3 30.82 -4.46 -10.31
CA SER A 3 29.94 -4.07 -11.43
C SER A 3 28.66 -4.92 -11.53
N ILE A 4 28.73 -6.20 -11.18
CA ILE A 4 27.56 -7.11 -11.21
C ILE A 4 26.57 -6.71 -10.11
N ILE A 5 27.05 -6.35 -8.92
CA ILE A 5 26.21 -5.91 -7.80
C ILE A 5 25.48 -4.63 -8.18
N TYR A 6 26.17 -3.65 -8.76
CA TYR A 6 25.53 -2.41 -9.22
C TYR A 6 24.50 -2.65 -10.32
N SER A 7 24.78 -3.53 -11.29
CA SER A 7 23.79 -3.90 -12.30
C SER A 7 22.55 -4.56 -11.69
N LEU A 8 22.72 -5.44 -10.70
CA LEU A 8 21.59 -6.09 -10.03
C LEU A 8 20.78 -5.10 -9.20
N LEU A 9 21.43 -4.18 -8.48
CA LEU A 9 20.75 -3.12 -7.74
C LEU A 9 20.01 -2.17 -8.69
N PHE A 10 20.61 -1.82 -9.83
CA PHE A 10 19.96 -1.01 -10.84
C PHE A 10 18.71 -1.70 -11.42
N VAL A 11 18.76 -3.00 -11.69
CA VAL A 11 17.55 -3.73 -12.10
C VAL A 11 16.52 -3.79 -10.98
N PHE A 12 16.98 -3.92 -9.72
CA PHE A 12 16.12 -4.06 -8.56
C PHE A 12 15.21 -2.83 -8.31
N ILE A 13 15.70 -1.61 -8.55
CA ILE A 13 14.90 -0.37 -8.31
C ILE A 13 13.67 -0.26 -9.23
N PHE A 14 13.64 -1.01 -10.34
CA PHE A 14 12.48 -1.06 -11.25
C PHE A 14 11.60 -2.30 -11.02
N THR A 15 11.81 -3.02 -9.93
CA THR A 15 10.98 -4.16 -9.55
C THR A 15 9.96 -3.75 -8.50
N TYR A 16 8.88 -4.53 -8.38
CA TYR A 16 7.90 -4.41 -7.31
C TYR A 16 8.50 -4.26 -5.89
N TRP A 17 9.69 -4.82 -5.65
CA TRP A 17 10.35 -4.80 -4.33
C TRP A 17 11.31 -3.63 -4.13
N GLY A 18 11.66 -2.91 -5.19
CA GLY A 18 12.67 -1.86 -5.18
C GLY A 18 12.19 -0.51 -5.69
N ASP A 19 11.04 -0.47 -6.37
CA ASP A 19 10.41 0.76 -6.81
C ASP A 19 9.64 1.39 -5.66
N HIS A 20 10.18 2.48 -5.13
CA HIS A 20 9.58 3.25 -4.06
C HIS A 20 8.79 4.47 -4.54
N GLY A 21 8.66 4.66 -5.86
CA GLY A 21 8.07 5.84 -6.49
C GLY A 21 9.11 6.81 -7.04
N LEU A 22 8.68 7.70 -7.93
CA LEU A 22 9.52 8.71 -8.58
C LEU A 22 8.87 10.09 -8.45
N GLY A 23 9.67 11.09 -8.04
CA GLY A 23 9.19 12.46 -7.90
C GLY A 23 8.24 12.60 -6.70
N ASP A 24 7.00 12.96 -6.97
CA ASP A 24 5.97 13.20 -5.95
C ASP A 24 5.17 11.94 -5.61
N GLU A 25 5.51 10.80 -6.24
CA GLU A 25 4.89 9.51 -5.98
C GLU A 25 5.73 8.68 -5.01
N ALA A 26 5.06 7.99 -4.09
CA ALA A 26 5.66 7.06 -3.16
C ALA A 26 4.85 5.75 -3.11
N TYR A 27 5.54 4.61 -3.06
CA TYR A 27 4.89 3.28 -3.09
C TYR A 27 5.27 2.41 -1.90
N ILE A 28 4.34 1.59 -1.44
CA ILE A 28 4.56 0.56 -0.42
C ILE A 28 4.06 -0.78 -0.95
N PRO A 29 4.96 -1.76 -1.17
CA PRO A 29 4.57 -3.13 -1.53
C PRO A 29 3.79 -3.83 -0.40
N ILE A 30 2.56 -4.27 -0.68
CA ILE A 30 1.65 -4.90 0.31
C ILE A 30 1.30 -6.39 0.03
N GLY A 31 1.91 -7.00 -0.99
CA GLY A 31 1.65 -8.38 -1.44
C GLY A 31 0.87 -8.47 -2.75
N HIS A 32 0.94 -9.65 -3.40
CA HIS A 32 0.23 -9.95 -4.66
C HIS A 32 0.43 -8.93 -5.80
N ASP A 33 1.64 -8.39 -5.91
CA ASP A 33 1.99 -7.32 -6.86
C ASP A 33 1.09 -6.07 -6.73
N LYS A 34 0.64 -5.79 -5.50
CA LYS A 34 -0.16 -4.62 -5.14
C LYS A 34 0.63 -3.66 -4.27
N THR A 35 0.34 -2.38 -4.42
CA THR A 35 0.95 -1.30 -3.64
C THR A 35 -0.13 -0.45 -2.98
N VAL A 36 0.24 0.19 -1.88
CA VAL A 36 -0.38 1.46 -1.48
C VAL A 36 0.46 2.57 -2.09
N ASN A 37 -0.21 3.52 -2.73
CA ASN A 37 0.45 4.64 -3.39
C ASN A 37 0.14 5.92 -2.61
N GLN A 38 1.07 6.86 -2.63
CA GLN A 38 0.86 8.22 -2.19
C GLN A 38 1.31 9.17 -3.30
N ILE A 39 0.55 10.24 -3.53
CA ILE A 39 0.93 11.34 -4.41
C ILE A 39 0.97 12.67 -3.62
N ASP A 40 1.86 13.56 -4.02
CA ASP A 40 2.08 14.89 -3.43
C ASP A 40 2.36 14.86 -1.92
N GLY A 41 2.83 13.73 -1.40
CA GLY A 41 3.09 13.51 0.02
C GLY A 41 1.86 13.52 0.92
N ALA A 42 0.64 13.47 0.35
CA ALA A 42 -0.60 13.72 1.08
C ALA A 42 -1.75 12.77 0.72
N GLU A 43 -1.91 12.43 -0.56
CA GLU A 43 -3.08 11.67 -1.02
C GLU A 43 -2.72 10.19 -1.15
N ASN A 44 -3.26 9.36 -0.27
CA ASN A 44 -3.05 7.91 -0.29
C ASN A 44 -4.15 7.24 -1.13
N TYR A 45 -3.78 6.30 -1.98
CA TYR A 45 -4.75 5.58 -2.79
C TYR A 45 -4.34 4.14 -3.08
N LEU A 46 -5.35 3.33 -3.39
CA LEU A 46 -5.24 1.96 -3.87
C LEU A 46 -5.66 1.91 -5.33
N GLU A 47 -5.04 1.04 -6.13
CA GLU A 47 -5.40 0.87 -7.54
C GLU A 47 -5.56 -0.60 -7.93
N LYS A 48 -6.71 -0.94 -8.50
CA LYS A 48 -6.95 -2.26 -9.10
C LYS A 48 -6.26 -2.39 -10.44
N LYS A 49 -6.06 -3.63 -10.90
CA LYS A 49 -5.58 -3.90 -12.27
C LYS A 49 -6.49 -3.33 -13.36
N SER A 50 -7.77 -3.08 -13.04
CA SER A 50 -8.72 -2.43 -13.94
C SER A 50 -8.56 -0.91 -14.06
N GLY A 51 -7.69 -0.29 -13.26
CA GLY A 51 -7.54 1.17 -13.16
C GLY A 51 -8.57 1.83 -12.22
N GLU A 52 -9.37 1.04 -11.49
CA GLU A 52 -10.26 1.58 -10.46
C GLU A 52 -9.42 2.00 -9.25
N GLN A 53 -9.55 3.26 -8.84
CA GLN A 53 -8.82 3.83 -7.70
C GLN A 53 -9.72 4.06 -6.49
N LEU A 54 -9.15 3.93 -5.29
CA LEU A 54 -9.81 4.21 -4.03
C LEU A 54 -8.93 5.07 -3.15
N SER A 55 -9.42 6.27 -2.83
CA SER A 55 -8.75 7.19 -1.91
C SER A 55 -8.92 6.70 -0.46
N ILE A 56 -7.80 6.64 0.26
CA ILE A 56 -7.72 6.07 1.59
C ILE A 56 -6.97 6.98 2.55
N LYS A 57 -7.17 6.76 3.85
CA LYS A 57 -6.52 7.56 4.89
C LYS A 57 -5.43 6.75 5.58
N ASP A 58 -5.83 5.96 6.57
CA ASP A 58 -4.97 5.06 7.33
C ASP A 58 -5.34 3.60 7.00
N PHE A 59 -4.36 2.70 7.10
CA PHE A 59 -4.55 1.32 6.67
C PHE A 59 -3.79 0.33 7.55
N ALA A 60 -4.15 -0.93 7.39
CA ALA A 60 -3.43 -2.08 7.92
C ALA A 60 -3.49 -3.19 6.89
N PHE A 61 -2.49 -4.06 6.84
CA PHE A 61 -2.51 -5.16 5.88
C PHE A 61 -1.80 -6.38 6.43
N ASP A 62 -2.17 -7.53 5.87
CA ASP A 62 -1.46 -8.77 6.01
C ASP A 62 -1.16 -9.34 4.62
N LYS A 63 -0.82 -10.64 4.55
CA LYS A 63 -0.41 -11.28 3.31
C LYS A 63 -1.47 -11.21 2.21
N ASP A 64 -2.75 -11.31 2.57
CA ASP A 64 -3.84 -11.52 1.60
C ASP A 64 -4.88 -10.39 1.60
N TYR A 65 -4.89 -9.56 2.65
CA TYR A 65 -5.87 -8.50 2.82
C TYR A 65 -5.23 -7.18 3.20
N LEU A 66 -5.77 -6.11 2.62
CA LEU A 66 -5.62 -4.75 3.13
C LEU A 66 -6.96 -4.27 3.71
N TYR A 67 -6.88 -3.60 4.84
CA TYR A 67 -7.98 -2.98 5.57
C TYR A 67 -7.71 -1.50 5.62
N THR A 68 -8.72 -0.67 5.41
CA THR A 68 -8.47 0.77 5.26
C THR A 68 -9.64 1.61 5.71
N GLU A 69 -9.31 2.81 6.18
CA GLU A 69 -10.20 3.96 6.26
C GLU A 69 -10.31 4.63 4.90
N LEU A 70 -11.51 5.02 4.50
CA LEU A 70 -11.79 5.73 3.25
C LEU A 70 -11.70 7.23 3.48
N GLN A 71 -11.15 7.96 2.51
CA GLN A 71 -11.04 9.41 2.62
C GLN A 71 -12.31 10.13 2.13
N ASP A 72 -12.84 9.73 0.97
CA ASP A 72 -13.86 10.50 0.24
C ASP A 72 -15.06 9.66 -0.23
N ASP A 73 -15.58 8.74 0.61
CA ASP A 73 -16.81 8.00 0.31
C ASP A 73 -18.01 8.50 1.14
N PRO A 74 -19.14 8.89 0.52
CA PRO A 74 -20.28 9.48 1.21
C PRO A 74 -21.12 8.47 2.02
N LYS A 75 -20.91 7.17 1.83
CA LYS A 75 -21.72 6.09 2.40
C LYS A 75 -20.93 5.17 3.30
N TYR A 76 -19.69 4.86 2.92
CA TYR A 76 -18.84 3.91 3.61
C TYR A 76 -17.64 4.64 4.20
N ASN A 77 -17.17 4.19 5.35
CA ASN A 77 -15.97 4.76 5.99
C ASN A 77 -14.78 3.81 5.92
N TYR A 78 -15.02 2.53 5.60
CA TYR A 78 -14.00 1.50 5.63
C TYR A 78 -14.14 0.55 4.44
N ALA A 79 -13.02 -0.03 4.03
CA ALA A 79 -13.01 -1.11 3.06
C ALA A 79 -12.00 -2.21 3.41
N ILE A 80 -12.26 -3.39 2.85
CA ILE A 80 -11.32 -4.49 2.78
C ILE A 80 -11.01 -4.75 1.32
N TRP A 81 -9.73 -4.81 0.98
CA TRP A 81 -9.25 -5.28 -0.31
C TRP A 81 -8.68 -6.68 -0.18
N ASP A 82 -9.28 -7.63 -0.89
CA ASP A 82 -8.70 -8.95 -1.11
C ASP A 82 -7.64 -8.83 -2.21
N LEU A 83 -6.36 -8.88 -1.81
CA LEU A 83 -5.23 -8.59 -2.69
C LEU A 83 -5.04 -9.65 -3.78
N LYS A 84 -5.50 -10.88 -3.50
CA LYS A 84 -5.41 -12.02 -4.42
C LYS A 84 -6.46 -11.98 -5.52
N THR A 85 -7.70 -11.63 -5.15
CA THR A 85 -8.85 -11.60 -6.06
C THR A 85 -9.13 -10.21 -6.65
N ASP A 86 -8.42 -9.20 -6.14
CA ASP A 86 -8.55 -7.79 -6.52
C ASP A 86 -9.95 -7.20 -6.25
N GLN A 87 -10.61 -7.65 -5.19
CA GLN A 87 -12.00 -7.27 -4.85
C GLN A 87 -12.08 -6.41 -3.59
N TRP A 88 -12.97 -5.41 -3.61
CA TRP A 88 -13.28 -4.58 -2.46
C TRP A 88 -14.58 -5.00 -1.78
N ARG A 89 -14.63 -4.87 -0.46
CA ARG A 89 -15.84 -4.95 0.35
C ARG A 89 -15.90 -3.75 1.28
N PHE A 90 -17.04 -3.10 1.30
CA PHE A 90 -17.22 -1.81 1.98
C PHE A 90 -18.05 -1.93 3.25
N TYR A 91 -17.71 -1.10 4.24
CA TYR A 91 -18.33 -1.09 5.56
C TYR A 91 -18.59 0.34 6.04
N ILE A 92 -19.71 0.53 6.74
CA ILE A 92 -20.11 1.85 7.25
C ILE A 92 -19.28 2.24 8.48
N ASN A 93 -18.89 1.28 9.31
CA ASN A 93 -18.14 1.54 10.53
C ASN A 93 -17.11 0.42 10.78
N GLN A 94 -16.10 0.72 11.60
CA GLN A 94 -15.02 -0.21 11.94
C GLN A 94 -15.54 -1.46 12.64
N PHE A 95 -16.54 -1.33 13.50
CA PHE A 95 -17.11 -2.48 14.23
C PHE A 95 -17.66 -3.55 13.28
N ASP A 96 -18.38 -3.16 12.22
CA ASP A 96 -18.91 -4.08 11.22
C ASP A 96 -17.78 -4.77 10.42
N LEU A 97 -16.72 -4.02 10.10
CA LEU A 97 -15.52 -4.55 9.44
C LEU A 97 -14.84 -5.60 10.34
N GLU A 98 -14.52 -5.23 11.58
CA GLU A 98 -13.82 -6.09 12.55
C GLU A 98 -14.62 -7.34 12.88
N LYS A 99 -15.95 -7.19 13.02
CA LYS A 99 -16.86 -8.32 13.20
C LYS A 99 -16.85 -9.26 12.00
N ALA A 100 -16.76 -8.75 10.78
CA ALA A 100 -16.73 -9.57 9.57
C ALA A 100 -15.44 -10.39 9.44
N ILE A 101 -14.32 -9.90 10.01
CA ILE A 101 -13.02 -10.58 9.93
C ILE A 101 -12.61 -11.30 11.22
N GLY A 102 -13.32 -11.06 12.32
CA GLY A 102 -13.07 -11.68 13.62
C GLY A 102 -11.79 -11.20 14.31
N LYS A 103 -11.28 -10.01 14.00
CA LYS A 103 -10.11 -9.39 14.65
C LYS A 103 -10.26 -7.87 14.75
N THR A 104 -9.66 -7.29 15.78
CA THR A 104 -9.48 -5.84 15.91
C THR A 104 -8.36 -5.37 14.99
N ILE A 105 -8.48 -4.17 14.45
CA ILE A 105 -7.48 -3.54 13.58
C ILE A 105 -6.95 -2.28 14.24
N ALA A 106 -5.63 -2.15 14.25
CA ALA A 106 -4.94 -0.89 14.46
C ALA A 106 -4.52 -0.35 13.09
N PHE A 107 -5.12 0.75 12.66
CA PHE A 107 -4.73 1.46 11.45
C PHE A 107 -3.51 2.33 11.76
N GLU A 108 -2.61 2.41 10.79
CA GLU A 108 -1.41 3.24 10.88
C GLU A 108 -1.30 4.10 9.61
N ASP A 109 -0.60 5.21 9.72
CA ASP A 109 -0.39 6.12 8.60
C ASP A 109 0.59 5.54 7.56
N PHE A 110 0.50 6.06 6.34
CA PHE A 110 1.36 5.67 5.22
C PHE A 110 2.85 5.77 5.56
N TRP A 111 3.28 6.83 6.23
CA TRP A 111 4.69 7.09 6.49
C TRP A 111 5.28 6.13 7.52
N ILE A 112 4.48 5.61 8.46
CA ILE A 112 4.93 4.51 9.34
C ILE A 112 5.31 3.28 8.50
N TYR A 113 4.44 2.83 7.61
CA TYR A 113 4.74 1.67 6.76
C TYR A 113 5.86 1.96 5.76
N TYR A 114 5.87 3.14 5.14
CA TYR A 114 6.89 3.55 4.18
C TYR A 114 8.28 3.53 4.83
N ASN A 115 8.43 4.18 5.99
CA ASN A 115 9.69 4.22 6.71
C ASN A 115 10.11 2.82 7.20
N ASN A 116 9.17 1.96 7.57
CA ASN A 116 9.47 0.59 7.97
C ASN A 116 9.95 -0.28 6.79
N TYR A 117 9.39 -0.11 5.60
CA TYR A 117 9.77 -0.89 4.42
C TYR A 117 11.07 -0.38 3.79
N TRP A 118 11.17 0.94 3.59
CA TRP A 118 12.27 1.59 2.87
C TRP A 118 13.45 1.99 3.76
N ASN A 119 13.50 1.60 5.03
CA ASN A 119 14.66 1.92 5.86
C ASN A 119 15.97 1.24 5.40
N GLY A 120 17.07 1.68 6.02
CA GLY A 120 18.38 1.08 5.84
C GLY A 120 18.95 1.32 4.45
N TRP A 121 19.43 0.25 3.81
CA TRP A 121 20.04 0.34 2.48
C TRP A 121 19.01 0.62 1.38
N ARG A 122 17.74 0.23 1.57
CA ARG A 122 16.69 0.40 0.57
C ARG A 122 16.35 1.87 0.34
N PHE A 123 16.47 2.70 1.38
CA PHE A 123 16.23 4.15 1.30
C PHE A 123 17.07 4.83 0.21
N TRP A 124 18.28 4.32 -0.02
CA TRP A 124 19.25 4.90 -0.93
C TRP A 124 19.07 4.45 -2.38
N LEU A 125 18.05 3.61 -2.65
CA LEU A 125 17.77 3.07 -3.97
C LEU A 125 16.58 3.78 -4.59
N LEU A 126 16.87 4.95 -5.15
CA LEU A 126 15.92 5.73 -5.93
C LEU A 126 15.99 5.35 -7.42
N PRO A 127 14.84 5.13 -8.11
CA PRO A 127 14.74 5.05 -9.56
C PRO A 127 15.26 6.29 -10.30
#